data_AF-A0A5J4PE02-F1
#
_entry.id   AF-A0A5J4PE02-F1
#
_cell.length_a   1.000
_cell.length_b   1.000
_cell.length_c   1.000
_cell.angle_alpha   90.00
_cell.angle_beta   90.00
_cell.angle_gamma   90.00
#
_symmetry.space_group_name_H-M   'P 1'
#
loop_
_entity.id
_entity.type
_entity.pdbx_description
1 polymer ?
#
loop_
_entity_poly.entity_id
_entity_poly.type
_entity_poly.pdbx_seq_one_letter_code
_entity_poly.pdbx_strand_id
1 'polypeptide(L)'
;MQPLRAHTGSFTPSLFQVYLGLGINTGAENTSTLSTEMFFESVPDEFIDARLEKWQYDESSRIIPIIIPRNYLNLYNFGYAQSRNLPKITEGMTGLLSIDIQIQGNDGHTEQYKGIIAGFSNRLNTILVPQSFMAQANAMYAPNTEANASRLIIEVNNPADSSIAVYFQKKKYETEDNKSDAGRVTYFLRLMVGIVLGVGVFICLLS
;
A
#
# COMPACT_ATOMS: atom_id res chain seq x y z
N MET A 1 7.76 -32.39 -5.98
CA MET A 1 7.46 -30.95 -6.09
C MET A 1 5.95 -30.80 -5.99
N GLN A 2 5.44 -30.36 -4.84
CA GLN A 2 4.02 -30.01 -4.71
C GLN A 2 3.78 -28.68 -5.44
N PRO A 3 2.70 -28.53 -6.21
CA PRO A 3 2.40 -27.26 -6.86
C PRO A 3 2.11 -26.21 -5.77
N LEU A 4 2.83 -25.08 -5.83
CA LEU A 4 2.46 -23.88 -5.08
C LEU A 4 1.03 -23.52 -5.49
N ARG A 5 0.06 -23.62 -4.57
CA ARG A 5 -1.22 -22.91 -4.73
C ARG A 5 -0.92 -21.45 -4.44
N ALA A 6 -0.68 -20.68 -5.49
CA ALA A 6 -0.51 -19.24 -5.42
C ALA A 6 -1.75 -18.56 -6.03
N HIS A 7 -2.36 -17.65 -5.28
CA HIS A 7 -3.39 -16.76 -5.83
C HIS A 7 -2.68 -15.52 -6.38
N THR A 8 -3.00 -15.14 -7.61
CA THR A 8 -2.34 -14.03 -8.29
C THR A 8 -3.39 -13.00 -8.69
N GLY A 9 -3.15 -11.76 -8.29
CA GLY A 9 -3.92 -10.59 -8.70
C GLY A 9 -3.04 -9.57 -9.39
N SER A 10 -3.67 -8.66 -10.13
CA SER A 10 -3.02 -7.50 -10.75
C SER A 10 -3.51 -6.22 -10.12
N PHE A 11 -2.61 -5.25 -9.94
CA PHE A 11 -3.01 -3.89 -9.59
C PHE A 11 -3.59 -3.20 -10.84
N THR A 12 -4.71 -2.52 -10.65
CA THR A 12 -5.27 -1.61 -11.66
C THR A 12 -4.96 -0.17 -11.23
N PRO A 13 -4.12 0.56 -11.97
CA PRO A 13 -3.82 1.95 -11.65
C PRO A 13 -4.93 2.90 -12.12
N SER A 14 -5.03 4.07 -11.49
CA SER A 14 -5.76 5.21 -12.04
C SER A 14 -5.07 5.72 -13.31
N LEU A 15 -5.85 5.94 -14.37
CA LEU A 15 -5.39 6.49 -15.65
C LEU A 15 -5.69 7.99 -15.80
N PHE A 16 -6.09 8.60 -14.69
CA PHE A 16 -6.48 9.99 -14.52
C PHE A 16 -5.72 10.57 -13.32
N GLN A 17 -5.73 11.90 -13.19
CA GLN A 17 -5.06 12.58 -12.09
C GLN A 17 -5.96 12.68 -10.87
N VAL A 18 -5.37 12.49 -9.69
CA VAL A 18 -6.08 12.54 -8.40
C VAL A 18 -5.39 13.54 -7.50
N TYR A 19 -6.14 14.48 -6.96
CA TYR A 19 -5.68 15.41 -5.96
C TYR A 19 -6.43 15.16 -4.65
N LEU A 20 -5.70 14.90 -3.57
CA LEU A 20 -6.27 14.66 -2.25
C LEU A 20 -6.06 15.89 -1.38
N GLY A 21 -7.17 16.42 -0.86
CA GLY A 21 -7.22 17.43 0.18
C GLY A 21 -7.63 16.81 1.51
N LEU A 22 -6.83 17.03 2.57
CA LEU A 22 -7.21 16.66 3.92
C LEU A 22 -7.84 17.86 4.64
N GLY A 23 -9.17 17.88 4.69
CA GLY A 23 -9.92 18.81 5.53
C GLY A 23 -10.07 18.26 6.95
N ILE A 24 -9.36 18.84 7.91
CA ILE A 24 -9.58 18.52 9.33
C ILE A 24 -10.46 19.60 9.91
N ASN A 25 -11.70 19.25 10.28
CA ASN A 25 -12.61 20.14 10.99
C ASN A 25 -12.10 20.32 12.44
N THR A 26 -11.08 21.16 12.64
CA THR A 26 -10.51 21.43 13.97
C THR A 26 -11.22 22.56 14.72
N GLY A 27 -12.30 23.14 14.17
CA GLY A 27 -12.99 24.29 14.78
C GLY A 27 -12.15 25.58 14.81
N ALA A 28 -10.95 25.58 14.23
CA ALA A 28 -10.12 26.75 14.04
C ALA A 28 -10.23 27.23 12.58
N GLU A 29 -10.42 28.53 12.38
CA GLU A 29 -10.75 29.19 11.10
C GLU A 29 -9.64 29.14 10.02
N ASN A 30 -8.70 28.20 10.10
CA ASN A 30 -7.61 28.05 9.14
C ASN A 30 -7.47 26.57 8.74
N THR A 31 -8.37 26.09 7.88
CA THR A 31 -8.26 24.77 7.25
C THR A 31 -7.05 24.80 6.31
N SER A 32 -5.87 24.41 6.82
CA SER A 32 -4.68 24.22 5.98
C SER A 32 -4.92 23.03 5.07
N THR A 33 -5.39 23.27 3.84
CA THR A 33 -5.60 22.23 2.85
C THR A 33 -4.26 21.82 2.26
N LEU A 34 -3.70 20.70 2.71
CA LEU A 34 -2.65 20.02 1.96
C LEU A 34 -3.33 19.35 0.76
N SER A 35 -3.25 19.96 -0.42
CA SER A 35 -3.62 19.33 -1.69
C SER A 35 -2.36 18.74 -2.31
N THR A 36 -2.36 17.44 -2.57
CA THR A 36 -1.22 16.74 -3.19
C THR A 36 -1.73 15.86 -4.30
N GLU A 37 -1.03 15.87 -5.43
CA GLU A 37 -1.28 14.90 -6.50
C GLU A 37 -0.85 13.52 -6.00
N MET A 38 -1.80 12.60 -6.05
CA MET A 38 -1.64 11.21 -5.65
C MET A 38 -2.18 10.34 -6.78
N PHE A 39 -2.02 9.03 -6.65
CA PHE A 39 -2.64 8.07 -7.54
C PHE A 39 -3.45 7.07 -6.72
N PHE A 40 -4.46 6.51 -7.35
CA PHE A 40 -5.19 5.38 -6.79
C PHE A 40 -4.74 4.09 -7.47
N GLU A 41 -4.85 3.00 -6.74
CA GLU A 41 -4.81 1.66 -7.30
C GLU A 41 -5.99 0.84 -6.77
N SER A 42 -6.32 -0.24 -7.47
CA SER A 42 -7.23 -1.26 -6.97
C SER A 42 -6.63 -2.65 -7.15
N VAL A 43 -7.02 -3.57 -6.29
CA VAL A 43 -6.71 -4.99 -6.35
C VAL A 43 -8.00 -5.79 -6.19
N PRO A 44 -8.05 -7.06 -6.63
CA PRO A 44 -9.19 -7.92 -6.32
C PRO A 44 -9.43 -8.00 -4.81
N ASP A 45 -10.70 -7.97 -4.39
CA ASP A 45 -11.08 -7.84 -2.98
C ASP A 45 -10.52 -8.97 -2.09
N GLU A 46 -10.23 -10.15 -2.66
CA GLU A 46 -9.59 -11.27 -1.96
C GLU A 46 -8.19 -10.94 -1.40
N PHE A 47 -7.52 -9.92 -1.94
CA PHE A 47 -6.20 -9.47 -1.47
C PHE A 47 -6.28 -8.37 -0.39
N ILE A 48 -7.49 -8.01 0.04
CA ILE A 48 -7.73 -6.93 1.01
C ILE A 48 -8.03 -7.53 2.38
N ASP A 49 -7.12 -7.29 3.34
CA ASP A 49 -7.28 -7.75 4.74
C ASP A 49 -8.21 -6.85 5.59
N ALA A 50 -8.72 -5.75 5.03
CA ALA A 50 -9.57 -4.81 5.74
C ALA A 50 -11.00 -5.35 5.88
N ARG A 51 -11.69 -4.98 6.97
CA ARG A 51 -13.11 -5.29 7.15
C ARG A 51 -13.92 -4.64 6.02
N LEU A 52 -14.45 -5.46 5.12
CA LEU A 52 -15.11 -5.05 3.88
C LEU A 52 -16.47 -4.36 4.09
N GLU A 53 -16.96 -4.24 5.33
CA GLU A 53 -18.27 -3.63 5.64
C GLU A 53 -18.40 -2.19 5.10
N LYS A 54 -17.30 -1.43 5.06
CA LYS A 54 -17.24 -0.06 4.52
C LYS A 54 -16.58 0.03 3.15
N TRP A 55 -16.30 -1.10 2.51
CA TRP A 55 -15.56 -1.23 1.25
C TRP A 55 -16.51 -1.44 0.06
N GLN A 56 -17.62 -0.71 0.03
CA GLN A 56 -18.57 -0.78 -1.07
C GLN A 56 -18.72 0.59 -1.70
N TYR A 57 -18.52 0.64 -3.01
CA TYR A 57 -18.70 1.84 -3.80
C TYR A 57 -20.09 1.84 -4.43
N ASP A 58 -20.82 2.92 -4.23
CA ASP A 58 -22.08 3.22 -4.90
C ASP A 58 -21.87 4.42 -5.83
N GLU A 59 -22.04 4.18 -7.13
CA GLU A 59 -21.86 5.19 -8.18
C GLU A 59 -22.72 6.45 -7.95
N SER A 60 -23.89 6.30 -7.31
CA SER A 60 -24.82 7.41 -7.06
C SER A 60 -24.35 8.34 -5.93
N SER A 61 -23.54 7.82 -5.00
CA SER A 61 -23.20 8.49 -3.74
C SER A 61 -22.09 9.54 -3.86
N ARG A 62 -21.28 9.51 -4.93
CA ARG A 62 -20.01 10.27 -5.06
C ARG A 62 -19.08 10.14 -3.83
N ILE A 63 -19.20 9.04 -3.08
CA ILE A 63 -18.35 8.72 -1.94
C ILE A 63 -17.43 7.56 -2.32
N ILE A 64 -16.13 7.74 -2.15
CA ILE A 64 -15.12 6.75 -2.49
C ILE A 64 -14.61 6.13 -1.17
N PRO A 65 -14.78 4.82 -0.94
CA PRO A 65 -14.08 4.11 0.10
C PRO A 65 -12.58 4.06 -0.19
N ILE A 66 -11.75 4.36 0.81
CA ILE A 66 -10.30 4.42 0.64
C ILE A 66 -9.62 3.62 1.74
N ILE A 67 -8.65 2.79 1.37
CA ILE A 67 -7.69 2.21 2.30
C ILE A 67 -6.37 2.94 2.15
N ILE A 68 -5.86 3.45 3.26
CA ILE A 68 -4.61 4.21 3.29
C ILE A 68 -3.47 3.33 3.83
N PRO A 69 -2.28 3.36 3.21
CA PRO A 69 -1.09 2.72 3.77
C PRO A 69 -0.73 3.26 5.15
N ARG A 70 -0.38 2.38 6.10
CA ARG A 70 -0.01 2.82 7.46
C ARG A 70 1.21 3.72 7.46
N ASN A 71 2.16 3.52 6.54
CA ASN A 71 3.32 4.40 6.42
C ASN A 71 2.91 5.85 6.07
N TYR A 72 1.87 6.07 5.25
CA TYR A 72 1.38 7.42 4.93
C TYR A 72 0.70 8.05 6.15
N LEU A 73 -0.10 7.27 6.88
CA LEU A 73 -0.66 7.70 8.18
C LEU A 73 0.46 8.09 9.16
N ASN A 74 1.54 7.32 9.23
CA ASN A 74 2.68 7.60 10.09
C ASN A 74 3.42 8.87 9.66
N LEU A 75 3.64 9.08 8.35
CA LEU A 75 4.24 10.31 7.83
C LEU A 75 3.42 11.53 8.19
N TYR A 76 2.09 11.45 8.08
CA TYR A 76 1.20 12.49 8.55
C TYR A 76 1.35 12.70 10.07
N ASN A 77 1.19 11.64 10.88
CA ASN A 77 1.14 11.75 12.34
C ASN A 77 2.44 12.23 12.99
N PHE A 78 3.59 11.72 12.54
CA PHE A 78 4.89 11.99 13.13
C PHE A 78 5.68 13.06 12.39
N GLY A 79 5.41 13.26 11.09
CA GLY A 79 6.05 14.30 10.28
C GLY A 79 5.27 15.60 10.29
N TYR A 80 4.02 15.58 9.82
CA TYR A 80 3.23 16.79 9.59
C TYR A 80 2.46 17.26 10.83
N ALA A 81 1.64 16.40 11.41
CA ALA A 81 0.76 16.77 12.52
C ALA A 81 1.55 17.21 13.74
N GLN A 82 2.61 16.47 14.09
CA GLN A 82 3.49 16.82 15.20
C GLN A 82 4.20 18.17 14.99
N SER A 83 4.67 18.48 13.77
CA SER A 83 5.37 19.75 13.50
C SER A 83 4.43 20.97 13.43
N ARG A 84 3.14 20.73 13.16
CA ARG A 84 2.10 21.77 13.06
C ARG A 84 1.16 21.79 14.27
N ASN A 85 1.45 21.01 15.32
CA ASN A 85 0.60 20.84 16.50
C ASN A 85 -0.86 20.46 16.16
N LEU A 86 -1.06 19.69 15.08
CA LEU A 86 -2.36 19.17 14.67
C LEU A 86 -2.64 17.83 15.38
N PRO A 87 -3.93 17.45 15.53
CA PRO A 87 -4.30 16.17 16.12
C PRO A 87 -3.81 15.01 15.25
N LYS A 88 -3.34 13.95 15.91
CA LYS A 88 -2.99 12.70 15.23
C LYS A 88 -4.26 11.98 14.80
N ILE A 89 -4.20 11.38 13.61
CA ILE A 89 -5.24 10.49 13.11
C ILE A 89 -5.01 9.09 13.69
N THR A 90 -6.05 8.54 14.32
CA THR A 90 -6.05 7.18 14.86
C THR A 90 -7.08 6.32 14.14
N GLU A 91 -6.97 4.99 14.23
CA GLU A 91 -7.90 4.07 13.55
C GLU A 91 -9.37 4.24 13.99
N GLY A 92 -9.60 4.66 15.24
CA GLY A 92 -10.95 4.95 15.72
C GLY A 92 -11.58 6.21 15.11
N MET A 93 -10.79 7.05 14.43
CA MET A 93 -11.24 8.33 13.86
C MET A 93 -11.60 8.24 12.38
N THR A 94 -11.48 7.06 11.75
CA THR A 94 -11.70 6.89 10.29
C THR A 94 -13.08 7.35 9.82
N GLY A 95 -14.12 7.18 10.63
CA GLY A 95 -15.48 7.64 10.32
C GLY A 95 -15.73 9.14 10.50
N LEU A 96 -14.78 9.87 11.11
CA LEU A 96 -14.88 11.32 11.36
C LEU A 96 -14.10 12.14 10.33
N LEU A 97 -13.29 11.49 9.51
CA LEU A 97 -12.41 12.12 8.54
C LEU A 97 -13.03 12.00 7.15
N SER A 98 -13.31 13.14 6.53
CA SER A 98 -13.64 13.23 5.11
C SER A 98 -12.41 13.70 4.34
N ILE A 99 -12.06 12.99 3.29
CA ILE A 99 -11.02 13.40 2.36
C ILE A 99 -11.70 14.10 1.20
N ASP A 100 -11.26 15.31 0.85
CA ASP A 100 -11.67 15.95 -0.39
C ASP A 100 -10.87 15.36 -1.53
N ILE A 101 -11.55 14.90 -2.57
CA ILE A 101 -10.89 14.29 -3.73
C ILE A 101 -11.32 15.06 -4.95
N GLN A 102 -10.34 15.62 -5.65
CA GLN A 102 -10.53 16.14 -6.99
C GLN A 102 -9.94 15.15 -7.98
N ILE A 103 -10.76 14.70 -8.93
CA ILE A 103 -10.33 13.92 -10.07
C ILE A 103 -10.24 14.86 -11.27
N GLN A 104 -9.17 14.72 -12.04
CA GLN A 104 -9.00 15.40 -13.32
C GLN A 104 -8.81 14.36 -14.42
N GLY A 105 -9.71 14.38 -15.41
CA GLY A 105 -9.64 13.53 -16.59
C GLY A 105 -8.62 14.00 -17.60
N ASN A 106 -8.28 13.12 -18.55
CA ASN A 106 -7.29 13.39 -19.60
C ASN A 106 -7.75 14.48 -20.59
N ASP A 107 -9.05 14.76 -20.64
CA ASP A 107 -9.66 15.87 -21.37
C ASP A 107 -9.64 17.20 -20.59
N GLY A 108 -9.13 17.20 -19.36
CA GLY A 108 -9.01 18.36 -18.48
C GLY A 108 -10.28 18.65 -17.68
N HIS A 109 -11.35 17.86 -17.82
CA HIS A 109 -12.52 17.95 -16.96
C HIS A 109 -12.12 17.68 -15.50
N THR A 110 -12.83 18.27 -14.55
CA THR A 110 -12.58 18.02 -13.12
C THR A 110 -13.87 17.72 -12.39
N GLU A 111 -13.81 16.77 -11.47
CA GLU A 111 -14.93 16.39 -10.61
C GLU A 111 -14.50 16.22 -9.16
N GLN A 112 -15.40 16.59 -8.25
CA GLN A 112 -15.19 16.49 -6.81
C GLN A 112 -15.92 15.28 -6.24
N TYR A 113 -15.22 14.57 -5.36
CA TYR A 113 -15.70 13.42 -4.62
C TYR A 113 -15.35 13.57 -3.14
N LYS A 114 -16.05 12.83 -2.29
CA LYS A 114 -15.68 12.68 -0.88
C LYS A 114 -15.09 11.30 -0.66
N GLY A 115 -13.94 11.23 -0.01
CA GLY A 115 -13.31 10.00 0.44
C GLY A 115 -13.69 9.69 1.88
N ILE A 116 -14.04 8.43 2.14
CA ILE A 116 -14.15 7.89 3.51
C ILE A 116 -13.04 6.88 3.73
N ILE A 117 -12.40 6.93 4.90
CA ILE A 117 -11.36 5.95 5.24
C ILE A 117 -12.06 4.66 5.66
N ALA A 118 -12.02 3.64 4.80
CA ALA A 118 -12.56 2.32 5.07
C ALA A 118 -11.60 1.50 5.97
N GLY A 119 -10.30 1.77 5.91
CA GLY A 119 -9.30 1.12 6.76
C GLY A 119 -7.87 1.57 6.46
N PHE A 120 -6.92 0.89 7.11
CA PHE A 120 -5.49 1.08 6.86
C PHE A 120 -4.81 -0.25 6.53
N SER A 121 -3.86 -0.24 5.60
CA SER A 121 -3.10 -1.44 5.22
C SER A 121 -1.68 -1.43 5.76
N ASN A 122 -1.23 -2.58 6.26
CA ASN A 122 0.17 -2.84 6.59
C ASN A 122 0.94 -3.54 5.45
N ARG A 123 0.20 -4.13 4.50
CA ARG A 123 0.77 -5.00 3.45
C ARG A 123 0.88 -4.30 2.10
N LEU A 124 -0.06 -3.40 1.82
CA LEU A 124 -0.18 -2.72 0.55
C LEU A 124 0.23 -1.26 0.73
N ASN A 125 1.32 -0.87 0.08
CA ASN A 125 1.89 0.46 0.14
C ASN A 125 1.36 1.35 -1.00
N THR A 126 0.03 1.42 -1.12
CA THR A 126 -0.67 2.25 -2.10
C THR A 126 -2.04 2.66 -1.59
N ILE A 127 -2.57 3.76 -2.11
CA ILE A 127 -3.92 4.21 -1.77
C ILE A 127 -4.90 3.37 -2.59
N LEU A 128 -5.62 2.50 -1.90
CA LEU A 128 -6.56 1.60 -2.55
C LEU A 128 -7.95 2.21 -2.61
N VAL A 129 -8.62 1.97 -3.73
CA VAL A 129 -10.05 2.19 -3.95
C VAL A 129 -10.71 0.90 -4.49
N PRO A 130 -12.04 0.75 -4.38
CA PRO A 130 -12.72 -0.43 -4.91
C PRO A 130 -12.51 -0.61 -6.42
N GLN A 131 -12.39 -1.86 -6.86
CA GLN A 131 -12.20 -2.20 -8.27
C GLN A 131 -13.34 -1.67 -9.16
N SER A 132 -14.58 -1.69 -8.65
CA SER A 132 -15.75 -1.16 -9.36
C SER A 132 -15.61 0.34 -9.66
N PHE A 133 -15.22 1.13 -8.65
CA PHE A 133 -14.91 2.54 -8.83
C PHE A 133 -13.79 2.74 -9.86
N MET A 134 -12.69 2.00 -9.73
CA MET A 134 -11.54 2.15 -10.63
C MET A 134 -11.90 1.88 -12.09
N ALA A 135 -12.69 0.83 -12.34
CA ALA A 135 -13.16 0.48 -13.69
C ALA A 135 -14.04 1.60 -14.28
N GLN A 136 -15.01 2.10 -13.52
CA GLN A 136 -15.87 3.19 -13.96
C GLN A 136 -15.08 4.49 -14.18
N ALA A 137 -14.24 4.88 -13.24
CA ALA A 137 -13.47 6.12 -13.28
C ALA A 137 -12.46 6.11 -14.44
N ASN A 138 -11.77 4.98 -14.70
CA ASN A 138 -10.89 4.87 -15.85
C ASN A 138 -11.66 4.98 -17.18
N ALA A 139 -12.83 4.34 -17.29
CA ALA A 139 -13.67 4.45 -18.48
C ALA A 139 -14.20 5.88 -18.69
N MET A 140 -14.51 6.61 -17.61
CA MET A 140 -15.05 7.96 -17.69
C MET A 140 -13.98 9.03 -17.94
N TYR A 141 -12.85 8.95 -17.23
CA TYR A 141 -11.84 10.01 -17.20
C TYR A 141 -10.62 9.73 -18.10
N ALA A 142 -10.50 8.50 -18.61
CA ALA A 142 -9.44 8.08 -19.51
C ALA A 142 -9.91 7.05 -20.57
N PRO A 143 -11.02 7.31 -21.30
CA PRO A 143 -11.67 6.31 -22.18
C PRO A 143 -10.77 5.75 -23.30
N ASN A 144 -9.73 6.48 -23.69
CA ASN A 144 -8.81 6.11 -24.78
C ASN A 144 -7.44 5.63 -24.25
N THR A 145 -7.36 5.29 -22.96
CA THR A 145 -6.11 4.84 -22.33
C THR A 145 -6.31 3.43 -21.80
N GLU A 146 -5.43 2.51 -22.16
CA GLU A 146 -5.45 1.15 -21.65
C GLU A 146 -4.60 1.03 -20.38
N ALA A 147 -5.16 0.36 -19.36
CA ALA A 147 -4.42 0.03 -18.15
C ALA A 147 -3.47 -1.14 -18.43
N ASN A 148 -2.17 -0.86 -18.43
CA ASN A 148 -1.16 -1.91 -18.38
C ASN A 148 -0.81 -2.21 -16.92
N ALA A 149 -1.06 -3.44 -16.48
CA ALA A 149 -0.73 -3.86 -15.13
C ALA A 149 0.80 -3.95 -14.96
N SER A 150 1.40 -2.93 -14.32
CA SER A 150 2.83 -2.88 -14.01
C SER A 150 3.20 -3.60 -12.72
N ARG A 151 2.21 -3.95 -11.89
CA ARG A 151 2.39 -4.58 -10.58
C ARG A 151 1.45 -5.77 -10.40
N LEU A 152 1.98 -6.83 -9.80
CA LEU A 152 1.24 -8.05 -9.47
C LEU A 152 1.31 -8.27 -7.96
N ILE A 153 0.22 -8.78 -7.40
CA ILE A 153 0.18 -9.32 -6.04
C ILE A 153 0.08 -10.84 -6.14
N ILE A 154 0.93 -11.53 -5.38
CA ILE A 154 0.94 -12.99 -5.34
C ILE A 154 0.87 -13.39 -3.88
N GLU A 155 -0.19 -14.11 -3.52
CA GLU A 155 -0.31 -14.73 -2.22
C GLU A 155 0.29 -16.13 -2.26
N VAL A 156 1.22 -16.40 -1.36
CA VAL A 156 1.95 -17.66 -1.27
C VAL A 156 1.89 -18.18 0.16
N ASN A 157 1.85 -19.51 0.31
CA ASN A 157 1.76 -20.16 1.61
C ASN A 157 2.95 -19.84 2.53
N ASN A 158 4.14 -19.65 1.95
CA ASN A 158 5.35 -19.29 2.69
C ASN A 158 6.14 -18.22 1.90
N PRO A 159 6.01 -16.93 2.25
CA PRO A 159 6.74 -15.85 1.58
C PRO A 159 8.26 -15.91 1.83
N ALA A 160 8.73 -16.64 2.85
CA ALA A 160 10.15 -16.84 3.14
C ALA A 160 10.78 -18.02 2.38
N ASP A 161 10.02 -18.70 1.51
CA ASP A 161 10.57 -19.76 0.66
C ASP A 161 11.58 -19.19 -0.33
N SER A 162 12.84 -19.62 -0.20
CA SER A 162 13.95 -19.15 -1.04
C SER A 162 13.76 -19.48 -2.52
N SER A 163 12.98 -20.50 -2.87
CA SER A 163 12.68 -20.84 -4.27
C SER A 163 11.89 -19.74 -4.99
N ILE A 164 11.04 -19.01 -4.26
CA ILE A 164 10.23 -17.89 -4.77
C ILE A 164 11.13 -16.69 -5.07
N ALA A 165 12.03 -16.36 -4.15
CA ALA A 165 13.00 -15.28 -4.33
C ALA A 165 13.94 -15.56 -5.52
N VAL A 166 14.41 -16.80 -5.67
CA VAL A 166 15.24 -17.23 -6.83
C VAL A 166 14.45 -17.12 -8.14
N TYR A 167 13.17 -17.49 -8.14
CA TYR A 167 12.32 -17.37 -9.33
C TYR A 167 12.16 -15.90 -9.77
N PHE A 168 11.85 -15.00 -8.84
CA PHE A 168 11.70 -13.57 -9.14
C PHE A 168 13.01 -12.94 -9.60
N GLN A 169 14.14 -13.27 -8.97
CA GLN A 169 15.45 -12.79 -9.40
C GLN A 169 15.80 -13.26 -10.81
N LYS A 170 15.55 -14.53 -11.14
CA LYS A 170 15.80 -15.09 -12.48
C LYS A 170 14.94 -14.41 -13.55
N LYS A 171 13.70 -14.05 -13.21
CA LYS A 171 12.76 -13.36 -14.10
C LYS A 171 12.89 -11.83 -14.08
N LYS A 172 13.80 -11.29 -13.26
CA LYS A 172 14.02 -9.84 -13.06
C LYS A 172 12.77 -9.09 -12.58
N TYR A 173 11.94 -9.74 -11.78
CA TYR A 173 10.84 -9.08 -11.08
C TYR A 173 11.36 -8.38 -9.82
N GLU A 174 10.92 -7.15 -9.59
CA GLU A 174 11.16 -6.43 -8.34
C GLU A 174 10.06 -6.75 -7.32
N THR A 175 10.44 -7.01 -6.07
CA THR A 175 9.51 -7.29 -4.97
C THR A 175 9.47 -6.11 -4.01
N GLU A 176 8.25 -5.69 -3.64
CA GLU A 176 8.02 -4.44 -2.90
C GLU A 176 8.45 -4.47 -1.41
N ASP A 177 8.96 -5.58 -0.92
CA ASP A 177 9.49 -5.67 0.44
C ASP A 177 10.84 -6.41 0.41
N ASN A 178 11.91 -5.64 0.20
CA ASN A 178 13.27 -6.16 0.33
C ASN A 178 13.68 -6.29 1.80
N LYS A 179 12.75 -6.60 2.72
CA LYS A 179 13.05 -7.08 4.08
C LYS A 179 13.51 -8.54 4.05
N SER A 180 14.42 -8.85 3.14
CA SER A 180 15.22 -10.06 3.19
C SER A 180 16.39 -9.91 4.17
N ASP A 181 16.20 -9.18 5.27
CA ASP A 181 17.20 -9.09 6.32
C ASP A 181 17.14 -10.30 7.25
N ALA A 182 15.98 -10.90 7.51
CA ALA A 182 15.91 -12.06 8.41
C ALA A 182 16.69 -13.28 7.87
N GLY A 183 16.58 -13.54 6.56
CA GLY A 183 17.33 -14.62 5.89
C GLY A 183 18.84 -14.35 5.84
N ARG A 184 19.24 -13.11 5.51
CA ARG A 184 20.65 -12.69 5.52
C ARG A 184 21.22 -12.70 6.94
N VAL A 185 20.51 -12.14 7.92
CA VAL A 185 20.91 -12.10 9.34
C VAL A 185 21.09 -13.51 9.89
N THR A 186 20.18 -14.44 9.58
CA THR A 186 20.31 -15.84 10.01
C THR A 186 21.53 -16.51 9.38
N TYR A 187 21.82 -16.24 8.10
CA TYR A 187 23.03 -16.71 7.43
C TYR A 187 24.31 -16.13 8.05
N PHE A 188 24.35 -14.81 8.30
CA PHE A 188 25.46 -14.14 8.96
C PHE A 188 25.69 -14.66 10.39
N LEU A 189 24.64 -14.89 11.17
CA LEU A 189 24.73 -15.49 12.49
C LEU A 189 25.34 -16.90 12.44
N ARG A 190 24.89 -17.75 11.50
CA ARG A 190 25.47 -19.10 11.33
C ARG A 190 26.94 -19.05 10.95
N LEU A 191 27.34 -18.13 10.08
CA LEU A 191 28.74 -17.94 9.70
C LEU A 191 29.60 -17.53 10.91
N MET A 192 29.14 -16.57 11.71
CA MET A 192 29.85 -16.13 12.92
C MET A 192 29.99 -17.27 13.95
N VAL A 193 28.91 -18.00 14.22
CA VAL A 193 28.94 -19.15 15.14
C VAL A 193 29.90 -20.23 14.64
N GLY A 194 29.92 -20.49 13.32
CA GLY A 194 30.85 -21.43 12.71
C GLY A 194 32.32 -21.03 12.88
N ILE A 195 32.65 -19.75 12.71
CA ILE A 195 34.01 -19.23 12.94
C ILE A 195 34.40 -19.38 14.41
N VAL A 196 33.53 -18.99 15.34
CA VAL A 196 33.80 -19.09 16.79
C VAL A 196 34.05 -20.54 17.21
N LEU A 197 33.23 -21.48 16.75
CA LEU A 197 33.44 -22.91 17.03
C LEU A 197 34.73 -23.44 16.39
N GLY A 198 35.04 -23.03 15.15
CA GLY A 198 36.27 -23.42 14.47
C GLY A 198 37.53 -22.96 15.19
N VAL A 199 37.55 -21.70 15.64
CA VAL A 199 38.66 -21.15 16.45
C VAL A 199 38.76 -21.87 17.79
N GLY A 200 37.63 -22.14 18.45
CA GLY A 200 37.59 -22.89 19.71
C GLY A 200 38.20 -24.29 19.58
N VAL A 201 37.84 -25.04 18.54
CA VAL A 201 38.42 -26.36 18.26
C VAL A 201 39.92 -26.26 17.97
N PHE A 202 40.36 -25.25 17.23
CA PHE A 202 41.77 -25.04 16.93
C PHE A 202 42.60 -24.76 18.19
N ILE A 203 42.09 -23.93 19.11
CA ILE A 203 42.74 -23.66 20.39
C ILE A 203 42.81 -24.93 21.24
N CYS A 204 41.74 -25.71 21.31
CA CYS A 204 41.73 -26.97 22.06
C CYS A 204 42.74 -28.01 21.52
N LEU A 205 43.02 -28.00 20.22
CA LEU A 205 44.00 -28.91 19.60
C LEU A 205 45.45 -28.44 19.78
N LEU A 206 45.69 -27.15 20.01
CA LEU A 206 47.01 -26.57 20.20
C LEU A 206 47.44 -26.48 21.68
N SER A 207 46.52 -26.74 22.61
CA SER A 207 46.72 -26.65 24.06
C SER A 207 47.02 -28.00 24.71
#